data_AF-A0A1S3HFP8-F1
#
_entry.id   AF-A0A1S3HFP8-F1
#
_cell.length_a   1.000
_cell.length_b   1.000
_cell.length_c   1.000
_cell.angle_alpha   90.00
_cell.angle_beta   90.00
_cell.angle_gamma   90.00
#
_symmetry.space_group_name_H-M   'P 1'
#
loop_
_entity.id
_entity.type
_entity.pdbx_description
1 polymer ?
#
loop_
_entity_poly.entity_id
_entity_poly.type
_entity_poly.pdbx_seq_one_letter_code
_entity_poly.pdbx_strand_id
1 'polypeptide(L)'
;MASSNHKTKTWEQIDSVINKNTEQIVQDLPLNTTIAAAFISAGVFEAVDMEKVLETKVGRDRAFWLCRNIPRDLDKVTKFAHILGNHGLGHLEKALLKGLEDIAVPVTETTPIPESQRPQLDEKRVESMITLALEKQNEKFNSQISQVMTEFNSLKEDKMHLQNTLTQVTADLVHLKQENDILKKEMEAGTRVIKELKEENSQLMKNLQEETEKRKQVEEDLNKANMKTKDKNPQCSCSKKNTLQGKLPAGNELQSVTSLASNQDILKAQVRSLERQAMKWKNRYEQQRKKNSCCCCFLKKTYDEDKKKH
;
A
#
# COMPACT_ATOMS: atom_id res chain seq x y z
N MET A 1 5.93 62.24 -38.15
CA MET A 1 5.71 61.48 -36.89
C MET A 1 4.34 60.78 -36.84
N ALA A 2 3.90 60.08 -37.91
CA ALA A 2 2.54 59.50 -37.98
C ALA A 2 2.49 57.95 -38.08
N SER A 3 3.63 57.26 -38.00
CA SER A 3 3.70 55.80 -38.24
C SER A 3 3.45 54.92 -36.99
N SER A 4 3.46 55.50 -35.79
CA SER A 4 3.31 54.75 -34.53
C SER A 4 1.85 54.33 -34.25
N ASN A 5 0.87 55.15 -34.62
CA ASN A 5 -0.54 54.94 -34.27
C ASN A 5 -1.26 53.87 -35.12
N HIS A 6 -0.73 53.49 -36.28
CA HIS A 6 -1.34 52.45 -37.11
C HIS A 6 -0.94 51.05 -36.66
N LYS A 7 0.32 50.84 -36.27
CA LYS A 7 0.80 49.52 -35.78
C LYS A 7 0.14 49.10 -34.47
N THR A 8 -0.13 50.05 -33.57
CA THR A 8 -0.80 49.78 -32.29
C THR A 8 -2.25 49.35 -32.48
N LYS A 9 -2.99 49.99 -33.40
CA LYS A 9 -4.38 49.63 -33.71
C LYS A 9 -4.52 48.23 -34.32
N THR A 10 -3.62 47.84 -35.21
CA THR A 10 -3.66 46.52 -35.87
C THR A 10 -3.40 45.37 -34.89
N TRP A 11 -2.51 45.58 -33.90
CA TRP A 11 -2.20 44.57 -32.88
C TRP A 11 -3.40 44.31 -31.95
N GLU A 12 -4.07 45.35 -31.47
CA GLU A 12 -5.27 45.25 -30.63
C GLU A 12 -6.43 44.55 -31.34
N GLN A 13 -6.58 44.79 -32.65
CA GLN A 13 -7.59 44.13 -33.48
C GLN A 13 -7.28 42.64 -33.65
N ILE A 14 -6.02 42.27 -33.92
CA ILE A 14 -5.59 40.87 -34.00
C ILE A 14 -5.81 40.16 -32.66
N ASP A 15 -5.41 40.77 -31.55
CA ASP A 15 -5.65 40.22 -30.21
C ASP A 15 -7.15 40.05 -29.93
N SER A 16 -8.00 40.99 -30.38
CA SER A 16 -9.45 40.86 -30.25
C SER A 16 -9.99 39.63 -31.00
N VAL A 17 -9.51 39.39 -32.22
CA VAL A 17 -9.89 38.22 -33.04
C VAL A 17 -9.45 36.92 -32.37
N ILE A 18 -8.21 36.85 -31.88
CA ILE A 18 -7.68 35.67 -31.18
C ILE A 18 -8.49 35.41 -29.90
N ASN A 19 -8.71 36.45 -29.08
CA ASN A 19 -9.43 36.33 -27.82
C ASN A 19 -10.88 35.88 -28.01
N LYS A 20 -11.59 36.38 -29.04
CA LYS A 20 -12.96 35.94 -29.37
C LYS A 20 -13.05 34.46 -29.73
N ASN A 21 -11.99 33.89 -30.32
CA ASN A 21 -11.95 32.50 -30.75
C ASN A 21 -11.22 31.58 -29.75
N THR A 22 -10.61 32.12 -28.69
CA THR A 22 -9.74 31.38 -27.77
C THR A 22 -10.46 30.22 -27.09
N GLU A 23 -11.69 30.41 -26.60
CA GLU A 23 -12.42 29.33 -25.93
C GLU A 23 -12.67 28.15 -26.87
N GLN A 24 -12.99 28.42 -28.13
CA GLN A 24 -13.27 27.40 -29.12
C GLN A 24 -11.99 26.71 -29.59
N ILE A 25 -10.89 27.45 -29.77
CA ILE A 25 -9.56 26.87 -30.02
C ILE A 25 -9.15 25.96 -28.85
N VAL A 26 -9.37 26.38 -27.61
CA VAL A 26 -8.99 25.61 -26.41
C VAL A 26 -9.80 24.32 -26.27
N GLN A 27 -11.05 24.31 -26.71
CA GLN A 27 -11.90 23.12 -26.68
C GLN A 27 -11.57 22.14 -27.82
N ASP A 28 -11.36 22.66 -29.02
CA ASP A 28 -11.33 21.85 -30.22
C ASP A 28 -9.91 21.45 -30.66
N LEU A 29 -8.85 22.14 -30.21
CA LEU A 29 -7.47 21.89 -30.66
C LEU A 29 -6.87 20.63 -30.01
N PRO A 30 -6.69 19.52 -30.74
CA PRO A 30 -6.09 18.31 -30.19
C PRO A 30 -4.57 18.45 -30.29
N LEU A 31 -3.96 19.29 -29.45
CA LEU A 31 -2.54 19.61 -29.58
C LEU A 31 -1.65 18.38 -29.34
N ASN A 32 -1.26 17.75 -30.44
CA ASN A 32 -0.36 16.61 -30.54
C ASN A 32 0.94 17.01 -31.24
N THR A 33 1.86 16.06 -31.34
CA THR A 33 3.19 16.26 -31.96
C THR A 33 3.10 16.67 -33.43
N THR A 34 2.09 16.20 -34.17
CA THR A 34 1.89 16.54 -35.60
C THR A 34 1.51 18.00 -35.79
N ILE A 35 0.52 18.49 -35.04
CA ILE A 35 0.09 19.89 -35.12
C ILE A 35 1.21 20.83 -34.64
N ALA A 36 1.91 20.47 -33.57
CA ALA A 36 3.06 21.23 -33.07
C ALA A 36 4.19 21.34 -34.11
N ALA A 37 4.49 20.24 -34.83
CA ALA A 37 5.48 20.25 -35.91
C ALA A 37 5.05 21.18 -37.05
N ALA A 38 3.77 21.18 -37.44
CA ALA A 38 3.25 22.07 -38.47
C ALA A 38 3.40 23.56 -38.10
N PHE A 39 3.16 23.90 -36.83
CA PHE A 39 3.38 25.27 -36.33
C PHE A 39 4.84 25.71 -36.38
N ILE A 40 5.77 24.81 -36.07
CA ILE A 40 7.21 25.08 -36.14
C ILE A 40 7.66 25.25 -37.59
N SER A 41 7.26 24.31 -38.47
CA SER A 41 7.63 24.34 -39.89
C SER A 41 7.11 25.58 -40.62
N ALA A 42 5.94 26.10 -40.22
CA ALA A 42 5.39 27.33 -40.76
C ALA A 42 6.01 28.61 -40.16
N GLY A 43 6.90 28.48 -39.18
CA GLY A 43 7.53 29.62 -38.50
C GLY A 43 6.57 30.42 -37.61
N VAL A 44 5.46 29.81 -37.19
CA VAL A 44 4.48 30.44 -36.28
C VAL A 44 5.04 30.45 -34.86
N PHE A 45 5.70 29.37 -34.43
CA PHE A 45 6.31 29.24 -33.11
C PHE A 45 7.72 28.67 -33.22
N GLU A 46 8.56 28.97 -32.23
CA GLU A 46 9.89 28.37 -32.11
C GLU A 46 9.80 26.94 -31.54
N ALA A 47 10.74 26.09 -31.91
CA ALA A 47 10.77 24.69 -31.44
C ALA A 47 10.90 24.60 -29.91
N VAL A 48 11.69 25.50 -29.30
CA VAL A 48 11.91 25.56 -27.84
C VAL A 48 10.60 25.88 -27.10
N ASP A 49 9.78 26.75 -27.67
CA ASP A 49 8.50 27.13 -27.09
C ASP A 49 7.49 25.98 -27.17
N MET A 50 7.43 25.30 -28.31
CA MET A 50 6.54 24.14 -28.51
C MET A 50 6.92 22.93 -27.65
N GLU A 51 8.21 22.72 -27.36
CA GLU A 51 8.67 21.65 -26.48
C GLU A 51 8.09 21.80 -25.07
N LYS A 52 8.15 23.02 -24.50
CA LYS A 52 7.54 23.35 -23.19
C LYS A 52 6.03 23.14 -23.17
N VAL A 53 5.35 23.47 -24.28
CA VAL A 53 3.90 23.28 -24.41
C VAL A 53 3.55 21.78 -24.42
N LEU A 54 4.32 20.96 -25.13
CA LEU A 54 4.08 19.51 -25.21
C LEU A 54 4.41 18.77 -23.91
N GLU A 55 5.30 19.30 -23.07
CA GLU A 55 5.60 18.77 -21.73
C GLU A 55 4.45 18.96 -20.72
N THR A 56 3.55 19.91 -20.98
CA THR A 56 2.43 20.21 -20.07
C THR A 56 1.41 19.07 -20.08
N LYS A 57 1.03 18.50 -18.93
CA LYS A 57 0.16 17.29 -18.87
C LYS A 57 -1.31 17.52 -19.26
N VAL A 58 -1.77 18.78 -19.30
CA VAL A 58 -3.19 19.12 -19.51
C VAL A 58 -3.38 19.73 -20.89
N GLY A 59 -4.09 19.04 -21.79
CA GLY A 59 -4.29 19.49 -23.18
C GLY A 59 -4.94 20.87 -23.30
N ARG A 60 -5.86 21.21 -22.38
CA ARG A 60 -6.51 22.52 -22.32
C ARG A 60 -5.53 23.66 -22.05
N ASP A 61 -4.57 23.43 -21.16
CA ASP A 61 -3.55 24.42 -20.79
C ASP A 61 -2.58 24.65 -21.96
N ARG A 62 -2.33 23.61 -22.77
CA ARG A 62 -1.52 23.72 -23.99
C ARG A 62 -2.13 24.66 -25.01
N ALA A 63 -3.41 24.43 -25.34
CA ALA A 63 -4.12 25.24 -26.32
C ALA A 63 -4.30 26.70 -25.85
N PHE A 64 -4.51 26.89 -24.53
CA PHE A 64 -4.61 28.23 -23.95
C PHE A 64 -3.28 28.97 -24.01
N TRP A 65 -2.17 28.28 -23.71
CA TRP A 65 -0.83 28.83 -23.85
C TRP A 65 -0.57 29.27 -25.29
N LEU A 66 -0.95 28.45 -26.28
CA LEU A 66 -0.78 28.80 -27.69
C LEU A 66 -1.51 30.09 -28.04
N CYS A 67 -2.80 30.20 -27.71
CA CYS A 67 -3.60 31.40 -28.00
C CYS A 67 -2.95 32.66 -27.40
N ARG A 68 -2.41 32.57 -26.18
CA ARG A 68 -1.76 33.69 -25.51
C ARG A 68 -0.42 34.06 -26.15
N ASN A 69 0.26 33.12 -26.79
CA ASN A 69 1.61 33.30 -27.32
C ASN A 69 1.68 33.33 -28.85
N ILE A 70 0.54 33.29 -29.57
CA ILE A 70 0.52 33.52 -31.02
C ILE A 70 1.22 34.86 -31.28
N PRO A 71 2.23 34.92 -32.16
CA PRO A 71 2.82 36.19 -32.54
C PRO A 71 1.77 37.06 -33.22
N ARG A 72 1.66 38.32 -32.80
CA ARG A 72 0.65 39.26 -33.31
C ARG A 72 1.12 39.92 -34.60
N ASP A 73 1.52 39.05 -35.51
CA ASP A 73 1.89 39.34 -36.86
C ASP A 73 0.80 38.73 -37.75
N LEU A 74 0.23 39.54 -38.65
CA LEU A 74 -0.90 39.14 -39.48
C LEU A 74 -0.58 37.90 -40.32
N ASP A 75 0.65 37.78 -40.85
CA ASP A 75 1.09 36.63 -41.63
C ASP A 75 1.16 35.38 -40.73
N LYS A 76 1.68 35.51 -39.51
CA LYS A 76 1.77 34.39 -38.57
C LYS A 76 0.41 33.93 -38.07
N VAL A 77 -0.54 34.84 -37.83
CA VAL A 77 -1.91 34.49 -37.42
C VAL A 77 -2.67 33.84 -38.58
N THR A 78 -2.43 34.28 -39.81
CA THR A 78 -3.00 33.66 -41.02
C THR A 78 -2.47 32.24 -41.21
N LYS A 79 -1.16 32.04 -41.07
CA LYS A 79 -0.55 30.69 -41.07
C LYS A 79 -1.09 29.81 -39.95
N PHE A 80 -1.28 30.38 -38.75
CA PHE A 80 -1.90 29.67 -37.63
C PHE A 80 -3.31 29.16 -38.02
N ALA A 81 -4.14 30.02 -38.60
CA ALA A 81 -5.49 29.64 -39.04
C ALA A 81 -5.48 28.52 -40.09
N HIS A 82 -4.63 28.61 -41.11
CA HIS A 82 -4.51 27.56 -42.13
C HIS A 82 -4.04 26.22 -41.58
N ILE A 83 -3.14 26.22 -40.59
CA ILE A 83 -2.72 24.98 -39.92
C ILE A 83 -3.89 24.32 -39.19
N LEU A 84 -4.74 25.10 -38.53
CA LEU A 84 -5.96 24.57 -37.92
C LEU A 84 -6.87 23.92 -38.97
N GLY A 85 -7.08 24.60 -40.11
CA GLY A 85 -7.86 24.08 -41.24
C GLY A 85 -7.35 22.74 -41.75
N ASN A 86 -6.04 22.65 -42.00
CA ASN A 86 -5.37 21.43 -42.49
C ASN A 86 -5.45 20.25 -41.51
N HIS A 87 -5.74 20.50 -40.23
CA HIS A 87 -5.88 19.47 -39.21
C HIS A 87 -7.35 19.24 -38.80
N GLY A 88 -8.29 19.55 -39.68
CA GLY A 88 -9.71 19.24 -39.51
C GLY A 88 -10.50 20.28 -38.70
N LEU A 89 -9.89 21.41 -38.37
CA LEU A 89 -10.53 22.52 -37.65
C LEU A 89 -10.92 23.66 -38.61
N GLY A 90 -11.50 23.30 -39.75
CA GLY A 90 -11.87 24.25 -40.81
C GLY A 90 -12.90 25.30 -40.38
N HIS A 91 -13.69 25.05 -39.32
CA HIS A 91 -14.58 26.07 -38.74
C HIS A 91 -13.78 27.17 -38.02
N LEU A 92 -12.70 26.82 -37.32
CA LEU A 92 -11.80 27.77 -36.66
C LEU A 92 -10.97 28.56 -37.67
N GLU A 93 -10.48 27.91 -38.73
CA GLU A 93 -9.80 28.58 -39.83
C GLU A 93 -10.70 29.69 -40.42
N LYS A 94 -11.94 29.35 -40.78
CA LYS A 94 -12.89 30.32 -41.34
C LYS A 94 -13.22 31.44 -40.37
N ALA A 95 -13.42 31.13 -39.09
CA ALA A 95 -13.73 32.13 -38.07
C ALA A 95 -12.57 33.11 -37.85
N LEU A 96 -11.33 32.61 -37.83
CA LEU A 96 -10.13 33.45 -37.70
C LEU A 96 -9.90 34.28 -38.96
N LEU A 97 -9.89 33.67 -40.14
CA LEU A 97 -9.66 34.40 -41.40
C LEU A 97 -10.72 35.48 -41.63
N LYS A 98 -12.00 35.19 -41.38
CA LYS A 98 -13.06 36.20 -41.46
C LYS A 98 -12.84 37.37 -40.50
N GLY A 99 -12.37 37.10 -39.28
CA GLY A 99 -12.00 38.17 -38.33
C GLY A 99 -10.79 38.99 -38.77
N LEU A 100 -9.87 38.38 -39.53
CA LEU A 100 -8.69 39.05 -40.08
C LEU A 100 -9.00 39.83 -41.37
N GLU A 101 -9.99 39.42 -42.16
CA GLU A 101 -10.47 40.15 -43.35
C GLU A 101 -10.90 41.58 -43.00
N ASP A 102 -11.57 41.76 -41.85
CA ASP A 102 -11.99 43.08 -41.34
C ASP A 102 -10.81 43.98 -40.89
N ILE A 103 -9.62 43.39 -40.71
CA ILE A 103 -8.38 44.08 -40.30
C ILE A 103 -7.55 44.48 -41.53
N ALA A 104 -7.73 43.78 -42.64
CA ALA A 104 -7.10 44.10 -43.92
C ALA A 104 -7.77 45.34 -44.55
N VAL A 105 -7.22 46.52 -44.27
CA VAL A 105 -7.42 47.72 -45.10
C VAL A 105 -7.00 47.38 -46.55
N PRO A 106 -7.70 47.88 -47.60
CA PRO A 106 -7.41 47.46 -48.97
C PRO A 106 -5.97 47.81 -49.30
N VAL A 107 -5.17 46.79 -49.60
CA VAL A 107 -3.85 46.97 -50.19
C VAL A 107 -4.09 47.52 -51.60
N THR A 108 -3.93 48.83 -51.76
CA THR A 108 -3.70 49.42 -53.08
C THR A 108 -2.48 48.74 -53.68
N GLU A 109 -2.70 48.06 -54.80
CA GLU A 109 -1.75 47.69 -55.85
C GLU A 109 -0.27 47.87 -55.48
N THR A 110 0.34 46.82 -54.95
CA THR A 110 1.80 46.71 -54.97
C THR A 110 2.24 46.46 -56.40
N THR A 111 2.82 47.50 -57.01
CA THR A 111 3.75 47.39 -58.15
C THR A 111 4.71 46.21 -57.97
N PRO A 112 5.05 45.46 -59.03
CA PRO A 112 5.94 44.32 -58.93
C PRO A 112 7.33 44.77 -58.47
N ILE A 113 7.86 44.13 -57.43
CA ILE A 113 9.27 44.26 -57.04
C ILE A 113 10.10 43.59 -58.15
N PRO A 114 11.11 44.26 -58.72
CA PRO A 114 12.00 43.67 -59.70
C PRO A 114 12.70 42.43 -59.14
N GLU A 115 12.72 41.37 -59.94
CA GLU A 115 13.26 40.04 -59.65
C GLU A 115 14.74 40.03 -59.23
N SER A 116 15.44 41.16 -59.35
CA SER A 116 16.87 41.33 -59.04
C SER A 116 17.20 41.56 -57.55
N GLN A 117 16.22 41.53 -56.65
CA GLN A 117 16.43 41.73 -55.19
C GLN A 117 15.91 40.60 -54.30
N ARG A 118 15.53 39.44 -54.85
CA ARG A 118 15.40 38.24 -54.02
C ARG A 118 16.79 37.86 -53.50
N PRO A 119 17.00 37.68 -52.18
CA PRO A 119 18.21 37.06 -51.69
C PRO A 119 18.25 35.66 -52.28
N GLN A 120 19.12 35.43 -53.26
CA GLN A 120 19.42 34.09 -53.72
C GLN A 120 20.20 33.42 -52.58
N LEU A 121 19.49 32.68 -51.73
CA LEU A 121 20.15 31.69 -50.89
C LEU A 121 20.76 30.67 -51.85
N ASP A 122 22.09 30.68 -51.92
CA ASP A 122 22.89 29.64 -52.55
C ASP A 122 22.35 28.26 -52.16
N GLU A 123 22.03 27.45 -53.16
CA GLU A 123 21.53 26.08 -53.03
C GLU A 123 22.42 25.25 -52.08
N LYS A 124 23.74 25.48 -52.10
CA LYS A 124 24.71 24.84 -51.19
C LYS A 124 24.52 25.27 -49.73
N ARG A 125 24.09 26.51 -49.50
CA ARG A 125 23.79 27.02 -48.15
C ARG A 125 22.51 26.40 -47.60
N VAL A 126 21.51 26.17 -48.45
CA VAL A 126 20.27 25.47 -48.08
C VAL A 126 20.57 24.00 -47.79
N GLU A 127 21.32 23.32 -48.65
CA GLU A 127 21.75 21.92 -48.43
C GLU A 127 22.57 21.76 -47.15
N SER A 128 23.49 22.68 -46.88
CA SER A 128 24.26 22.71 -45.64
C SER A 128 23.35 22.87 -44.42
N MET A 129 22.36 23.76 -44.47
CA MET A 129 21.41 23.96 -43.37
C MET A 129 20.52 22.73 -43.13
N ILE A 130 20.05 22.08 -44.19
CA ILE A 130 19.26 20.84 -44.10
C ILE A 130 20.09 19.73 -43.48
N THR A 131 21.35 19.58 -43.93
CA THR A 131 22.27 18.55 -43.40
C THR A 131 22.50 18.74 -41.90
N LEU A 132 22.81 19.97 -41.47
CA LEU A 132 23.00 20.32 -40.06
C LEU A 132 21.75 20.12 -39.20
N ALA A 133 20.56 20.37 -39.76
CA ALA A 133 19.29 20.14 -39.07
C ALA A 133 19.00 18.65 -38.90
N LEU A 134 19.28 17.84 -39.94
CA LEU A 134 19.13 16.39 -39.89
C LEU A 134 20.12 15.74 -38.93
N GLU A 135 21.39 16.19 -38.92
CA GLU A 135 22.40 15.72 -37.97
C GLU A 135 21.98 15.99 -36.52
N LYS A 136 21.50 17.20 -36.21
CA LYS A 136 20.99 17.54 -34.88
C LYS A 136 19.76 16.72 -34.48
N GLN A 137 18.84 16.47 -35.41
CA GLN A 137 17.72 15.58 -35.13
C GLN A 137 18.19 14.15 -34.88
N ASN A 138 19.15 13.65 -35.64
CA ASN A 138 19.69 12.30 -35.48
C ASN A 138 20.41 12.15 -34.14
N GLU A 139 21.17 13.16 -33.71
CA GLU A 139 21.77 13.22 -32.37
C GLU A 139 20.70 13.19 -31.26
N LYS A 140 19.62 13.97 -31.41
CA LYS A 140 18.49 13.97 -30.46
C LYS A 140 17.83 12.60 -30.40
N PHE A 141 17.56 11.96 -31.54
CA PHE A 141 16.98 10.63 -31.58
C PHE A 141 17.90 9.59 -30.94
N ASN A 142 19.20 9.63 -31.23
CA ASN A 142 20.17 8.71 -30.62
C ASN A 142 20.26 8.88 -29.10
N SER A 143 20.18 10.13 -28.61
CA SER A 143 20.11 10.42 -27.18
C SER A 143 18.83 9.85 -26.55
N GLN A 144 17.68 10.07 -27.18
CA GLN A 144 16.39 9.52 -26.72
C GLN A 144 16.38 7.98 -26.72
N ILE A 145 16.91 7.35 -27.77
CA ILE A 145 17.03 5.90 -27.86
C ILE A 145 17.90 5.37 -26.72
N SER A 146 19.04 6.03 -26.45
CA SER A 146 19.94 5.63 -25.37
C SER A 146 19.25 5.73 -24.00
N GLN A 147 18.52 6.82 -23.75
CA GLN A 147 17.76 7.00 -22.52
C GLN A 147 16.68 5.92 -22.35
N VAL A 148 15.88 5.65 -23.39
CA VAL A 148 14.85 4.61 -23.37
C VAL A 148 15.47 3.23 -23.13
N MET A 149 16.63 2.94 -23.71
CA MET A 149 17.34 1.67 -23.48
C MET A 149 17.83 1.54 -22.03
N THR A 150 18.32 2.62 -21.43
CA THR A 150 18.68 2.64 -20.01
C THR A 150 17.46 2.40 -19.11
N GLU A 151 16.36 3.11 -19.36
CA GLU A 151 15.10 2.93 -18.61
C GLU A 151 14.55 1.51 -18.77
N PHE A 152 14.59 0.96 -19.99
CA PHE A 152 14.16 -0.41 -20.27
C PHE A 152 14.99 -1.45 -19.50
N ASN A 153 16.30 -1.27 -19.43
CA ASN A 153 17.18 -2.16 -18.67
C ASN A 153 16.89 -2.09 -17.16
N SER A 154 16.68 -0.88 -16.62
CA SER A 154 16.26 -0.70 -15.22
C SER A 154 14.94 -1.42 -14.93
N LEU A 155 13.92 -1.22 -15.77
CA LEU A 155 12.62 -1.88 -15.60
C LEU A 155 12.71 -3.40 -15.69
N LYS A 156 13.64 -3.92 -16.52
CA LYS A 156 13.89 -5.37 -16.62
C LYS A 156 14.49 -5.92 -15.32
N GLU A 157 15.41 -5.19 -14.70
CA GLU A 157 16.00 -5.56 -13.41
C GLU A 157 14.96 -5.50 -12.28
N ASP A 158 14.17 -4.42 -12.22
CA ASP A 158 13.08 -4.25 -11.26
C ASP A 158 12.06 -5.39 -11.37
N LYS A 159 11.70 -5.77 -12.60
CA LYS A 159 10.80 -6.91 -12.85
C LYS A 159 11.36 -8.21 -12.28
N MET A 160 12.65 -8.49 -12.49
CA MET A 160 13.28 -9.70 -11.95
C MET A 160 13.31 -9.67 -10.41
N HIS A 161 13.63 -8.53 -9.82
CA HIS A 161 13.62 -8.37 -8.37
C HIS A 161 12.22 -8.64 -7.79
N LEU A 162 11.18 -8.05 -8.36
CA LEU A 162 9.79 -8.26 -7.95
C LEU A 162 9.35 -9.72 -8.10
N GLN A 163 9.77 -10.40 -9.17
CA GLN A 163 9.48 -11.83 -9.35
C GLN A 163 10.14 -12.69 -8.27
N ASN A 164 11.38 -12.37 -7.89
CA ASN A 164 12.07 -13.05 -6.80
C ASN A 164 11.37 -12.79 -5.46
N THR A 165 11.01 -11.54 -5.18
CA THR A 165 10.24 -11.18 -3.97
C THR A 165 8.92 -11.92 -3.91
N LEU A 166 8.16 -11.99 -5.02
CA LEU A 166 6.89 -12.70 -5.08
C LEU A 166 7.05 -14.19 -4.78
N THR A 167 8.10 -14.80 -5.31
CA THR A 167 8.42 -16.21 -5.07
C THR A 167 8.71 -16.46 -3.59
N GLN A 168 9.51 -15.60 -2.96
CA GLN A 168 9.82 -15.68 -1.54
C GLN A 168 8.57 -15.52 -0.68
N VAL A 169 7.77 -14.48 -0.93
CA VAL A 169 6.52 -14.23 -0.17
C VAL A 169 5.55 -15.40 -0.31
N THR A 170 5.49 -16.02 -1.48
CA THR A 170 4.64 -17.20 -1.71
C THR A 170 5.12 -18.39 -0.88
N ALA A 171 6.43 -18.63 -0.81
CA ALA A 171 7.00 -19.69 0.02
C ALA A 171 6.73 -19.45 1.51
N ASP A 172 6.93 -18.22 1.98
CA ASP A 172 6.67 -17.83 3.38
C ASP A 172 5.18 -18.04 3.74
N LEU A 173 4.28 -17.69 2.83
CA LEU A 173 2.84 -17.87 3.03
C LEU A 173 2.44 -19.35 3.13
N VAL A 174 3.05 -20.22 2.32
CA VAL A 174 2.84 -21.67 2.42
C VAL A 174 3.32 -22.20 3.76
N HIS A 175 4.52 -21.78 4.19
CA HIS A 175 5.08 -22.19 5.48
C HIS A 175 4.18 -21.74 6.65
N LEU A 176 3.74 -20.48 6.66
CA LEU A 176 2.85 -19.96 7.71
C LEU A 176 1.50 -20.67 7.75
N LYS A 177 0.95 -21.09 6.61
CA LYS A 177 -0.27 -21.90 6.58
C LYS A 177 -0.06 -23.26 7.25
N GLN A 178 1.06 -23.92 6.97
CA GLN A 178 1.40 -25.20 7.60
C GLN A 178 1.60 -25.07 9.12
N GLU A 179 2.28 -24.02 9.57
CA GLU A 179 2.43 -23.73 11.00
C GLU A 179 1.08 -23.48 11.67
N ASN A 180 0.17 -22.75 11.00
CA ASN A 180 -1.17 -22.50 11.53
C ASN A 180 -1.97 -23.80 11.70
N ASP A 181 -1.90 -24.70 10.72
CA ASP A 181 -2.57 -26.00 10.78
C ASP A 181 -2.02 -26.86 11.93
N ILE A 182 -0.70 -26.83 12.18
CA ILE A 182 -0.08 -27.52 13.31
C ILE A 182 -0.60 -26.94 14.63
N LEU A 183 -0.55 -25.61 14.79
CA LEU A 183 -1.02 -24.94 16.01
C LEU A 183 -2.51 -25.21 16.28
N LYS A 184 -3.33 -25.28 15.23
CA LYS A 184 -4.74 -25.63 15.35
C LYS A 184 -4.92 -27.05 15.89
N LYS A 185 -4.18 -28.02 15.36
CA LYS A 185 -4.19 -29.41 15.88
C LYS A 185 -3.72 -29.49 17.32
N GLU A 186 -2.65 -28.76 17.69
CA GLU A 186 -2.16 -28.72 19.07
C GLU A 186 -3.20 -28.11 20.02
N MET A 187 -3.89 -27.04 19.61
CA MET A 187 -4.96 -26.42 20.38
C MET A 187 -6.15 -27.37 20.58
N GLU A 188 -6.55 -28.10 19.54
CA GLU A 188 -7.61 -29.12 19.63
C GLU A 188 -7.22 -30.26 20.58
N ALA A 189 -5.97 -30.72 20.52
CA ALA A 189 -5.45 -31.73 21.44
C ALA A 189 -5.44 -31.22 22.89
N GLY A 190 -4.93 -30.01 23.11
CA GLY A 190 -4.94 -29.37 24.44
C GLY A 190 -6.35 -29.19 24.99
N THR A 191 -7.32 -28.85 24.14
CA THR A 191 -8.73 -28.72 24.53
C THR A 191 -9.33 -30.05 24.96
N ARG A 192 -9.01 -31.16 24.28
CA ARG A 192 -9.43 -32.51 24.67
C ARG A 192 -8.86 -32.90 26.02
N VAL A 193 -7.55 -32.71 26.22
CA VAL A 193 -6.89 -33.00 27.51
C VAL A 193 -7.51 -32.20 28.65
N ILE A 194 -7.81 -30.92 28.45
CA ILE A 194 -8.47 -30.09 29.47
C ILE A 194 -9.86 -30.64 29.81
N LYS A 195 -10.60 -31.16 28.83
CA LYS A 195 -11.93 -31.76 29.05
C LYS A 195 -11.82 -33.04 29.89
N GLU A 196 -10.91 -33.93 29.52
CA GLU A 196 -10.64 -35.17 30.26
C GLU A 196 -10.23 -34.88 31.70
N LEU A 197 -9.30 -33.95 31.92
CA LEU A 197 -8.88 -33.54 33.27
C LEU A 197 -10.03 -32.93 34.09
N LYS A 198 -10.96 -32.20 33.46
CA LYS A 198 -12.15 -31.68 34.16
C LYS A 198 -13.08 -32.81 34.60
N GLU A 199 -13.27 -33.81 33.76
CA GLU A 199 -14.08 -34.99 34.07
C GLU A 199 -13.44 -35.81 35.20
N GLU A 200 -12.14 -36.10 35.10
CA GLU A 200 -11.38 -36.78 36.16
C GLU A 200 -11.43 -36.00 37.49
N ASN A 201 -11.21 -34.68 37.46
CA ASN A 201 -11.28 -33.86 38.66
C ASN A 201 -12.69 -33.84 39.27
N SER A 202 -13.74 -33.79 38.44
CA SER A 202 -15.11 -33.89 38.93
C SER A 202 -15.38 -35.25 39.59
N GLN A 203 -14.82 -36.33 39.06
CA GLN A 203 -14.97 -37.67 39.64
C GLN A 203 -14.21 -37.79 40.97
N LEU A 204 -12.97 -37.28 41.02
CA LEU A 204 -12.18 -37.25 42.25
C LEU A 204 -12.87 -36.44 43.35
N MET A 205 -13.49 -35.30 43.02
CA MET A 205 -14.25 -34.51 43.99
C MET A 205 -15.46 -35.27 44.55
N LYS A 206 -16.17 -36.04 43.73
CA LYS A 206 -17.25 -36.93 44.22
C LYS A 206 -16.72 -37.99 45.16
N ASN A 207 -15.66 -38.71 44.75
CA ASN A 207 -15.05 -39.76 45.56
C ASN A 207 -14.56 -39.20 46.92
N LEU A 208 -13.96 -38.00 46.92
CA LEU A 208 -13.51 -37.33 48.13
C LEU A 208 -14.67 -37.00 49.07
N GLN A 209 -15.81 -36.55 48.52
CA GLN A 209 -17.00 -36.26 49.30
C GLN A 209 -17.56 -37.55 49.94
N GLU A 210 -17.64 -38.65 49.18
CA GLU A 210 -18.09 -39.95 49.68
C GLU A 210 -17.19 -40.48 50.82
N GLU A 211 -15.87 -40.43 50.64
CA GLU A 211 -14.92 -40.87 51.68
C GLU A 211 -14.95 -39.97 52.92
N THR A 212 -15.17 -38.67 52.74
CA THR A 212 -15.34 -37.74 53.87
C THR A 212 -16.59 -38.09 54.68
N GLU A 213 -17.68 -38.47 54.01
CA GLU A 213 -18.92 -38.84 54.70
C GLU A 213 -18.81 -40.19 55.40
N LYS A 214 -18.19 -41.20 54.75
CA LYS A 214 -17.86 -42.47 55.40
C LYS A 214 -17.01 -42.26 56.64
N ARG A 215 -16.03 -41.36 56.59
CA ARG A 215 -15.16 -41.05 57.72
C ARG A 215 -15.94 -40.45 58.90
N LYS A 216 -16.85 -39.52 58.65
CA LYS A 216 -17.73 -38.97 59.70
C LYS A 216 -18.60 -40.06 60.34
N GLN A 217 -19.18 -40.94 59.53
CA GLN A 217 -20.00 -42.04 60.03
C GLN A 217 -19.21 -42.97 60.96
N VAL A 218 -17.98 -43.35 60.55
CA VAL A 218 -17.08 -44.16 61.39
C VAL A 218 -16.76 -43.43 62.70
N GLU A 219 -16.49 -42.12 62.65
CA GLU A 219 -16.21 -41.31 63.83
C GLU A 219 -17.41 -41.25 64.80
N GLU A 220 -18.63 -41.09 64.26
CA GLU A 220 -19.86 -41.15 65.06
C GLU A 220 -20.09 -42.53 65.70
N ASP A 221 -19.88 -43.61 64.95
CA ASP A 221 -20.06 -44.98 65.45
C ASP A 221 -19.04 -45.32 66.54
N LEU A 222 -17.80 -44.83 66.41
CA LEU A 222 -16.75 -44.98 67.41
C LEU A 222 -17.09 -44.19 68.69
N ASN A 223 -17.63 -42.98 68.56
CA ASN A 223 -18.11 -42.19 69.70
C ASN A 223 -19.31 -42.87 70.42
N LYS A 224 -20.27 -43.44 69.67
CA LYS A 224 -21.38 -44.23 70.24
C LYS A 224 -20.88 -45.47 70.97
N ALA A 225 -19.90 -46.18 70.40
CA ALA A 225 -19.29 -47.35 71.03
C ALA A 225 -18.58 -46.98 72.35
N ASN A 226 -17.85 -45.85 72.38
CA ASN A 226 -17.19 -45.33 73.59
C ASN A 226 -18.17 -44.90 74.69
N MET A 227 -19.34 -44.38 74.34
CA MET A 227 -20.40 -44.07 75.32
C MET A 227 -20.96 -45.35 75.96
N LYS A 228 -21.18 -46.40 75.18
CA LYS A 228 -21.67 -47.70 75.68
C LYS A 228 -20.71 -48.43 76.61
N THR A 229 -19.40 -48.17 76.54
CA THR A 229 -18.39 -48.79 77.43
C THR A 229 -18.22 -48.03 78.75
N LYS A 230 -18.63 -46.75 78.83
CA LYS A 230 -18.61 -45.98 80.10
C LYS A 230 -19.74 -46.33 81.06
N ASP A 231 -20.89 -46.79 80.57
CA ASP A 231 -22.04 -47.19 81.42
C ASP A 231 -21.92 -48.59 82.05
N LYS A 232 -20.81 -49.32 81.82
CA LYS A 232 -20.58 -50.66 82.38
C LYS A 232 -19.50 -50.74 83.47
N ASN A 233 -19.17 -49.62 84.13
CA ASN A 233 -18.27 -49.65 85.28
C ASN A 233 -19.03 -49.37 86.59
N PRO A 234 -19.61 -50.38 87.27
CA PRO A 234 -19.86 -50.28 88.70
C PRO A 234 -18.51 -50.36 89.41
N GLN A 235 -18.30 -49.44 90.37
CA GLN A 235 -17.15 -49.44 91.28
C GLN A 235 -16.75 -50.86 91.70
N CYS A 236 -15.49 -51.24 91.47
CA CYS A 236 -14.87 -52.32 92.23
C CYS A 236 -13.43 -51.95 92.58
N SER A 237 -13.22 -51.76 93.88
CA SER A 237 -11.97 -51.37 94.53
C SER A 237 -11.15 -52.59 94.92
N CYS A 238 -10.22 -53.05 94.07
CA CYS A 238 -9.15 -53.96 94.51
C CYS A 238 -7.87 -53.76 93.69
N SER A 239 -6.78 -53.44 94.38
CA SER A 239 -5.40 -53.45 93.89
C SER A 239 -5.00 -54.81 93.30
N LYS A 240 -4.35 -54.79 92.13
CA LYS A 240 -3.11 -55.56 91.83
C LYS A 240 -2.58 -55.18 90.45
N LYS A 241 -1.33 -54.70 90.43
CA LYS A 241 -0.48 -54.63 89.24
C LYS A 241 -0.37 -56.04 88.65
N ASN A 242 -0.72 -56.19 87.38
CA ASN A 242 -0.05 -57.12 86.49
C ASN A 242 -0.12 -56.61 85.05
N THR A 243 1.08 -56.43 84.51
CA THR A 243 1.41 -56.03 83.15
C THR A 243 0.82 -57.02 82.15
N LEU A 244 -0.18 -56.58 81.36
CA LEU A 244 -0.60 -57.27 80.15
C LEU A 244 -0.25 -56.38 78.96
N GLN A 245 0.76 -56.80 78.22
CA GLN A 245 1.02 -56.36 76.85
C GLN A 245 -0.20 -56.66 75.99
N GLY A 246 -1.13 -55.71 75.91
CA GLY A 246 -2.13 -55.65 74.86
C GLY A 246 -1.59 -54.81 73.71
N LYS A 247 -1.07 -55.46 72.67
CA LYS A 247 -0.79 -54.82 71.38
C LYS A 247 -2.08 -54.17 70.87
N LEU A 248 -2.15 -52.84 70.93
CA LEU A 248 -3.07 -52.06 70.11
C LEU A 248 -2.72 -52.34 68.63
N PRO A 249 -3.70 -52.54 67.72
CA PRO A 249 -3.42 -52.54 66.30
C PRO A 249 -3.18 -51.08 65.84
N ALA A 250 -2.02 -50.54 66.21
CA ALA A 250 -1.48 -49.34 65.58
C ALA A 250 -0.89 -49.78 64.23
N GLY A 251 -1.73 -49.83 63.18
CA GLY A 251 -1.31 -50.37 61.89
C GLY A 251 -1.83 -49.61 60.67
N ASN A 252 -3.12 -49.31 60.59
CA ASN A 252 -3.71 -48.99 59.28
C ASN A 252 -4.25 -47.56 59.11
N GLU A 253 -4.56 -46.83 60.20
CA GLU A 253 -5.17 -45.50 60.07
C GLU A 253 -4.15 -44.38 59.84
N LEU A 254 -2.96 -44.45 60.46
CA LEU A 254 -1.88 -43.47 60.29
C LEU A 254 -1.19 -43.51 58.92
N GLN A 255 -1.25 -44.66 58.22
CA GLN A 255 -0.76 -44.79 56.84
C GLN A 255 -1.72 -44.15 55.83
N SER A 256 -3.02 -44.04 56.15
CA SER A 256 -4.00 -43.42 55.26
C SER A 256 -3.93 -41.88 55.27
N VAL A 257 -3.69 -41.26 56.43
CA VAL A 257 -3.62 -39.79 56.56
C VAL A 257 -2.32 -39.25 55.98
N THR A 258 -1.22 -40.00 56.09
CA THR A 258 0.06 -39.66 55.46
C THR A 258 0.04 -39.86 53.94
N SER A 259 -0.69 -40.86 53.42
CA SER A 259 -0.87 -41.02 51.97
C SER A 259 -1.83 -39.96 51.37
N LEU A 260 -2.86 -39.53 52.10
CA LEU A 260 -3.78 -38.47 51.68
C LEU A 260 -3.11 -37.09 51.64
N ALA A 261 -2.28 -36.74 52.63
CA ALA A 261 -1.50 -35.51 52.62
C ALA A 261 -0.48 -35.51 51.44
N SER A 262 0.18 -36.64 51.22
CA SER A 262 1.08 -36.85 50.07
C SER A 262 0.35 -36.68 48.73
N ASN A 263 -0.84 -37.27 48.57
CA ASN A 263 -1.64 -37.14 47.35
C ASN A 263 -2.13 -35.71 47.11
N GLN A 264 -2.47 -34.97 48.16
CA GLN A 264 -2.84 -33.56 48.06
C GLN A 264 -1.66 -32.67 47.63
N ASP A 265 -0.45 -32.97 48.09
CA ASP A 265 0.76 -32.26 47.69
C ASP A 265 1.19 -32.60 46.26
N ILE A 266 1.00 -33.85 45.82
CA ILE A 266 1.20 -34.27 44.42
C ILE A 266 0.24 -33.54 43.48
N LEU A 267 -1.06 -33.46 43.84
CA LEU A 267 -2.06 -32.71 43.06
C LEU A 267 -1.73 -31.21 43.00
N LYS A 268 -1.34 -30.60 44.11
CA LYS A 268 -0.88 -29.19 44.11
C LYS A 268 0.35 -29.00 43.24
N ALA A 269 1.29 -29.94 43.24
CA ALA A 269 2.48 -29.89 42.38
C ALA A 269 2.12 -30.02 40.89
N GLN A 270 1.17 -30.90 40.54
CA GLN A 270 0.67 -31.05 39.17
C GLN A 270 -0.07 -29.81 38.68
N VAL A 271 -0.95 -29.21 39.51
CA VAL A 271 -1.64 -27.95 39.18
C VAL A 271 -0.63 -26.82 38.95
N ARG A 272 0.37 -26.65 39.83
CA ARG A 272 1.45 -25.66 39.64
C ARG A 272 2.31 -25.94 38.41
N SER A 273 2.43 -27.20 37.98
CA SER A 273 3.13 -27.57 36.75
C SER A 273 2.34 -27.15 35.52
N LEU A 274 1.03 -27.44 35.50
CA LEU A 274 0.12 -27.05 34.43
C LEU A 274 -0.03 -25.54 34.30
N GLU A 275 -0.13 -24.80 35.42
CA GLU A 275 -0.14 -23.34 35.43
C GLU A 275 1.14 -22.75 34.82
N ARG A 276 2.30 -23.34 35.12
CA ARG A 276 3.58 -22.94 34.53
C ARG A 276 3.64 -23.24 33.03
N GLN A 277 3.08 -24.35 32.58
CA GLN A 277 3.00 -24.67 31.15
C GLN A 277 2.03 -23.73 30.41
N ALA A 278 0.88 -23.42 30.99
CA ALA A 278 -0.08 -22.46 30.45
C ALA A 278 0.52 -21.05 30.33
N MET A 279 1.27 -20.59 31.34
CA MET A 279 1.99 -19.32 31.28
C MET A 279 3.07 -19.30 30.19
N LYS A 280 3.83 -20.39 30.02
CA LYS A 280 4.81 -20.49 28.92
C LYS A 280 4.14 -20.44 27.55
N TRP A 281 2.98 -21.08 27.41
CA TRP A 281 2.16 -21.01 26.19
C TRP A 281 1.66 -19.60 25.91
N LYS A 282 1.09 -18.92 26.92
CA LYS A 282 0.63 -17.54 26.79
C LYS A 282 1.76 -16.58 26.40
N ASN A 283 2.93 -16.71 27.03
CA ASN A 283 4.09 -15.89 26.70
C ASN A 283 4.61 -16.14 25.28
N ARG A 284 4.64 -17.40 24.82
CA ARG A 284 5.01 -17.71 23.43
C ARG A 284 4.04 -17.10 22.44
N TYR A 285 2.73 -17.25 22.70
CA TYR A 285 1.69 -16.66 21.87
C TYR A 285 1.79 -15.12 21.81
N GLU A 286 2.00 -14.45 22.94
CA GLU A 286 2.18 -12.99 22.98
C GLU A 286 3.47 -12.52 22.29
N GLN A 287 4.58 -13.27 22.42
CA GLN A 287 5.80 -12.97 21.69
C GLN A 287 5.62 -13.12 20.18
N GLN A 288 4.92 -14.16 19.72
CA GLN A 288 4.60 -14.35 18.30
C GLN A 288 3.65 -13.27 17.79
N ARG A 289 2.64 -12.90 18.56
CA ARG A 289 1.73 -11.78 18.23
C ARG A 289 2.47 -10.46 18.10
N LYS A 290 3.43 -10.16 18.99
CA LYS A 290 4.28 -8.95 18.89
C LYS A 290 5.19 -8.96 17.67
N LYS A 291 5.79 -10.12 17.33
CA LYS A 291 6.58 -10.27 16.10
C LYS A 291 5.74 -10.05 14.84
N ASN A 292 4.54 -10.62 14.79
CA ASN A 292 3.63 -10.48 13.64
C ASN A 292 3.08 -9.04 13.52
N SER A 293 2.81 -8.38 14.66
CA SER A 293 2.45 -6.96 14.69
C SER A 293 3.56 -6.05 14.15
N CYS A 294 4.83 -6.38 14.42
CA CYS A 294 5.97 -5.62 13.92
C CYS A 294 6.13 -5.78 12.40
N CYS A 295 5.89 -6.99 11.88
CA CYS A 295 5.94 -7.29 10.45
C CYS A 295 4.85 -6.54 9.63
N CYS A 296 3.61 -6.46 10.15
CA CYS A 296 2.55 -5.66 9.53
C CYS A 296 2.83 -4.15 9.58
N CYS A 297 3.43 -3.64 10.66
CA CYS A 297 3.83 -2.23 10.75
C CYS A 297 4.99 -1.88 9.81
N PHE A 298 5.92 -2.81 9.59
CA PHE A 298 7.04 -2.62 8.66
C PHE A 298 6.55 -2.57 7.21
N LEU A 299 5.69 -3.51 6.80
CA LEU A 299 5.09 -3.54 5.46
C LEU A 299 4.23 -2.31 5.18
N LYS A 300 3.53 -1.79 6.19
CA LYS A 300 2.74 -0.56 6.04
C LYS A 300 3.61 0.69 5.93
N LYS A 301 4.73 0.77 6.68
CA LYS A 301 5.69 1.86 6.54
C LYS A 301 6.39 1.87 5.18
N THR A 302 6.82 0.72 4.67
CA THR A 302 7.45 0.65 3.35
C THR A 302 6.47 1.02 2.24
N TYR A 303 5.21 0.58 2.34
CA TYR A 303 4.17 0.97 1.39
C TYR A 303 3.85 2.49 1.43
N ASP A 304 3.78 3.09 2.63
CA ASP A 304 3.52 4.52 2.79
C ASP A 304 4.72 5.40 2.40
N GLU A 305 5.96 4.90 2.50
CA GLU A 305 7.17 5.59 2.05
C GLU A 305 7.33 5.56 0.52
N ASP A 306 6.99 4.45 -0.14
CA ASP A 306 6.99 4.36 -1.60
C ASP A 306 5.90 5.24 -2.23
N LYS A 307 4.73 5.36 -1.57
CA LYS A 307 3.64 6.23 -2.03
C LYS A 307 3.95 7.73 -1.91
N LYS A 308 4.96 8.13 -1.12
CA LYS A 308 5.41 9.52 -1.01
C LYS A 308 6.49 9.91 -2.02
N LYS A 309 7.07 8.93 -2.73
CA LYS A 309 8.12 9.14 -3.73
C LYS A 309 7.59 9.15 -5.17
N HIS A 310 6.30 8.93 -5.37
CA HIS A 310 5.58 8.98 -6.64
C HIS A 310 4.43 10.00 -6.58
#